data_AF-A0A3D1IPF6-F1
#
_entry.id   AF-A0A3D1IPF6-F1
#
_cell.length_a   1.000
_cell.length_b   1.000
_cell.length_c   1.000
_cell.angle_alpha   90.00
_cell.angle_beta   90.00
_cell.angle_gamma   90.00
#
_symmetry.space_group_name_H-M   'P 1'
#
loop_
_entity.id
_entity.type
_entity.pdbx_description
1 polymer ?
#
loop_
_entity_poly.entity_id
_entity_poly.type
_entity_poly.pdbx_seq_one_letter_code
_entity_poly.pdbx_strand_id
1 'polypeptide(L)'
;MIHRESYDEVLDGIIAEDPRYHRDAYHFVREGLDYTQQSISKQQEGTVRHISGQELLGGMRSHALEEYGPMAMMVLGEWGIRRCEDFGEIVFNMVEHELLAKTDEDSRDDFSGGYDFEDAFRKPFLPPETAAPSTDSAQRNITPVADSDNDRSGQPSEPKSSDKQ
;
A
#
# COMPACT_ATOMS: atom_id res chain seq x y z
N MET A 1 14.52 -18.64 21.44
CA MET A 1 15.45 -17.59 20.99
C MET A 1 15.99 -18.02 19.63
N ILE A 2 15.24 -17.77 18.55
CA ILE A 2 15.73 -18.04 17.19
C ILE A 2 16.89 -17.08 16.96
N HIS A 3 18.07 -17.62 16.65
CA HIS A 3 19.26 -16.79 16.39
C HIS A 3 19.03 -16.05 15.07
N ARG A 4 19.06 -14.71 15.11
CA ARG A 4 18.84 -13.84 13.93
C ARG A 4 19.77 -14.19 12.77
N GLU A 5 21.00 -14.62 13.08
CA GLU A 5 21.96 -15.10 12.09
C GLU A 5 21.45 -16.35 11.34
N SER A 6 20.76 -17.28 12.02
CA SER A 6 20.22 -18.47 11.35
C SER A 6 19.02 -18.16 10.46
N TYR A 7 18.19 -17.17 10.80
CA TYR A 7 17.04 -16.80 9.97
C TYR A 7 17.51 -16.17 8.64
N ASP A 8 18.44 -15.23 8.71
CA ASP A 8 18.95 -14.55 7.52
C ASP A 8 19.74 -15.52 6.61
N GLU A 9 20.47 -16.48 7.19
CA GLU A 9 21.15 -17.56 6.46
C GLU A 9 20.19 -18.53 5.76
N VAL A 10 19.10 -18.92 6.44
CA VAL A 10 18.08 -19.79 5.84
C VAL A 10 17.36 -19.07 4.70
N LEU A 11 17.05 -17.77 4.86
CA LEU A 11 16.49 -16.96 3.78
C LEU A 11 17.43 -16.89 2.57
N ASP A 12 18.74 -16.74 2.77
CA ASP A 12 19.70 -16.79 1.66
C ASP A 12 19.65 -18.11 0.91
N GLY A 13 19.48 -19.23 1.62
CA GLY A 13 19.25 -20.54 1.02
C GLY A 13 17.97 -20.57 0.18
N ILE A 14 16.85 -20.12 0.74
CA ILE A 14 15.55 -20.08 0.05
C ILE A 14 15.63 -19.24 -1.23
N ILE A 15 16.21 -18.03 -1.15
CA ILE A 15 16.29 -17.10 -2.29
C ILE A 15 17.23 -17.64 -3.38
N ALA A 16 18.28 -18.37 -3.00
CA ALA A 16 19.17 -19.02 -3.95
C ALA A 16 18.46 -20.16 -4.71
N GLU A 17 17.50 -20.85 -4.09
CA GLU A 17 16.70 -21.91 -4.71
C GLU A 17 15.51 -21.37 -5.50
N ASP A 18 14.79 -20.38 -4.96
CA ASP A 18 13.65 -19.72 -5.58
C ASP A 18 13.80 -18.17 -5.61
N PRO A 19 14.38 -17.60 -6.68
CA PRO A 19 14.60 -16.17 -6.80
C PRO A 19 13.35 -15.38 -7.24
N ARG A 20 12.16 -16.01 -7.27
CA ARG A 20 10.92 -15.35 -7.71
C ARG A 20 10.47 -14.25 -6.77
N TYR A 21 10.78 -14.37 -5.48
CA TYR A 21 10.36 -13.45 -4.43
C TYR A 21 11.56 -12.71 -3.83
N HIS A 22 11.38 -11.41 -3.60
CA HIS A 22 12.41 -10.60 -2.94
C HIS A 22 12.55 -10.99 -1.47
N ARG A 23 13.72 -10.75 -0.86
CA ARG A 23 13.95 -11.02 0.57
C ARG A 23 12.88 -10.39 1.46
N ASP A 24 12.51 -9.15 1.15
CA ASP A 24 11.49 -8.40 1.90
C ASP A 24 10.10 -9.06 1.86
N ALA A 25 9.81 -9.85 0.82
CA ALA A 25 8.57 -10.63 0.74
C ALA A 25 8.45 -11.61 1.92
N TYR A 26 9.56 -12.29 2.25
CA TYR A 26 9.62 -13.25 3.35
C TYR A 26 9.52 -12.56 4.71
N HIS A 27 10.16 -11.40 4.86
CA HIS A 27 10.01 -10.57 6.08
C HIS A 27 8.56 -10.13 6.26
N PHE A 28 7.94 -9.62 5.20
CA PHE A 28 6.53 -9.20 5.22
C PHE A 28 5.59 -10.36 5.59
N VAL A 29 5.77 -11.55 5.00
CA VAL A 29 4.95 -12.73 5.34
C VAL A 29 5.14 -13.15 6.80
N ARG A 30 6.38 -13.10 7.31
CA ARG A 30 6.62 -13.39 8.72
C ARG A 30 5.89 -12.43 9.65
N GLU A 31 5.98 -11.12 9.37
CA GLU A 31 5.31 -10.08 10.15
C GLU A 31 3.78 -10.19 10.02
N GLY A 32 3.28 -10.49 8.83
CA GLY A 32 1.84 -10.70 8.58
C GLY A 32 1.28 -11.94 9.29
N LEU A 33 2.06 -13.02 9.42
CA LEU A 33 1.69 -14.19 10.23
C LEU A 33 1.53 -13.80 11.70
N ASP A 34 2.49 -13.07 12.25
CA ASP A 34 2.45 -12.59 13.64
C ASP A 34 1.28 -11.63 13.86
N TYR A 35 1.03 -10.73 12.90
CA TYR A 35 -0.12 -9.82 12.90
C TYR A 35 -1.45 -10.58 12.94
N THR A 36 -1.59 -11.60 12.10
CA THR A 36 -2.82 -12.40 12.01
C THR A 36 -3.06 -13.19 13.29
N GLN A 37 -2.03 -13.83 13.84
CA GLN A 37 -2.09 -14.53 15.14
C GLN A 37 -2.54 -13.60 16.27
N GLN A 38 -1.97 -12.39 16.33
CA GLN A 38 -2.34 -11.40 17.33
C GLN A 38 -3.76 -10.89 17.15
N SER A 39 -4.20 -10.67 15.91
CA SER A 39 -5.55 -10.22 15.59
C SER A 39 -6.61 -11.24 16.01
N ILE A 40 -6.40 -12.52 15.67
CA ILE A 40 -7.31 -13.62 16.05
C ILE A 40 -7.33 -13.82 17.56
N SER A 41 -6.17 -13.79 18.22
CA SER A 41 -6.07 -13.93 19.68
C SER A 41 -6.85 -12.84 20.43
N LYS A 42 -6.86 -11.61 19.89
CA LYS A 42 -7.63 -10.48 20.44
C LYS A 42 -9.14 -10.64 20.22
N GLN A 43 -9.56 -11.23 19.10
CA GLN A 43 -10.97 -11.41 18.78
C GLN A 43 -11.63 -12.58 19.52
N GLN A 44 -10.89 -13.66 19.81
CA GLN A 44 -11.43 -14.90 20.40
C GLN A 44 -10.96 -15.18 21.83
N GLU A 45 -10.94 -14.15 22.68
CA GLU A 45 -10.68 -14.24 24.14
C GLU A 45 -9.49 -15.15 24.52
N GLY A 46 -8.38 -15.10 23.76
CA GLY A 46 -7.14 -15.81 24.09
C GLY A 46 -7.04 -17.27 23.64
N THR A 47 -7.90 -17.75 22.75
CA THR A 47 -7.72 -19.09 22.14
C THR A 47 -6.72 -19.03 20.99
N VAL A 48 -5.53 -19.61 21.17
CA VAL A 48 -4.56 -19.83 20.08
C VAL A 48 -5.02 -21.04 19.28
N ARG A 49 -5.58 -20.80 18.08
CA ARG A 49 -5.99 -21.83 17.14
C ARG A 49 -5.13 -21.75 15.86
N HIS A 50 -5.04 -22.87 15.15
CA HIS A 50 -4.56 -22.92 13.77
C HIS A 50 -5.25 -21.87 12.91
N ILE A 51 -4.44 -21.13 12.15
CA ILE A 51 -4.91 -20.11 11.21
C ILE A 51 -5.02 -20.77 9.86
N SER A 52 -6.20 -20.73 9.27
CA SER A 52 -6.41 -21.20 7.89
C SER A 52 -5.73 -20.27 6.88
N GLY A 53 -5.39 -20.78 5.70
CA GLY A 53 -4.83 -19.96 4.62
C GLY A 53 -5.69 -18.73 4.28
N GLN A 54 -7.02 -18.86 4.33
CA GLN A 54 -7.96 -17.76 4.08
C GLN A 54 -7.93 -16.68 5.18
N GLU A 55 -7.82 -17.07 6.45
CA GLU A 55 -7.63 -16.12 7.56
C GLU A 55 -6.29 -15.41 7.44
N LEU A 56 -5.24 -16.14 7.04
CA LEU A 56 -3.94 -15.57 6.78
C LEU A 56 -3.99 -14.54 5.67
N LEU A 57 -4.65 -14.83 4.55
CA LEU A 57 -4.85 -13.86 3.46
C LEU A 57 -5.57 -12.59 3.96
N GLY A 58 -6.62 -12.73 4.76
CA GLY A 58 -7.33 -11.59 5.36
C GLY A 58 -6.42 -10.75 6.27
N GLY A 59 -5.57 -11.41 7.05
CA GLY A 59 -4.57 -10.76 7.89
C GLY A 59 -3.47 -10.07 7.09
N MET A 60 -2.93 -10.71 6.06
CA MET A 60 -1.93 -10.14 5.13
C MET A 60 -2.44 -8.88 4.45
N ARG A 61 -3.70 -8.91 3.97
CA ARG A 61 -4.35 -7.74 3.39
C ARG A 61 -4.41 -6.58 4.38
N SER A 62 -4.85 -6.87 5.60
CA SER A 62 -5.03 -5.86 6.65
C SER A 62 -3.68 -5.27 7.06
N HIS A 63 -2.67 -6.14 7.23
CA HIS A 63 -1.31 -5.75 7.55
C HIS A 63 -0.69 -4.88 6.45
N ALA A 64 -0.81 -5.27 5.18
CA ALA A 64 -0.31 -4.47 4.06
C ALA A 64 -0.96 -3.08 3.97
N LEU A 65 -2.27 -3.00 4.24
CA LEU A 65 -3.00 -1.73 4.25
C LEU A 65 -2.62 -0.85 5.46
N GLU A 66 -2.34 -1.46 6.61
CA GLU A 66 -1.93 -0.73 7.81
C GLU A 66 -0.51 -0.17 7.68
N GLU A 67 0.42 -0.95 7.11
CA GLU A 67 1.82 -0.58 6.97
C GLU A 67 2.08 0.35 5.77
N TYR A 68 1.50 0.05 4.60
CA TYR A 68 1.81 0.75 3.34
C TYR A 68 0.64 1.53 2.74
N GLY A 69 -0.58 1.30 3.22
CA GLY A 69 -1.79 1.97 2.73
C GLY A 69 -1.94 1.90 1.21
N PRO A 70 -2.03 3.05 0.50
CA PRO A 70 -2.22 3.07 -0.95
C PRO A 70 -1.02 2.55 -1.75
N MET A 71 0.16 2.44 -1.13
CA MET A 71 1.36 1.92 -1.78
C MET A 71 1.49 0.40 -1.66
N ALA A 72 0.61 -0.27 -0.91
CA ALA A 72 0.67 -1.71 -0.67
C ALA A 72 0.79 -2.52 -1.98
N MET A 73 -0.02 -2.19 -2.99
CA MET A 73 0.02 -2.88 -4.29
C MET A 73 1.37 -2.75 -4.99
N MET A 74 1.99 -1.57 -4.93
CA MET A 74 3.28 -1.31 -5.57
C MET A 74 4.41 -2.04 -4.86
N VAL A 75 4.43 -1.97 -3.52
CA VAL A 75 5.46 -2.59 -2.68
C VAL A 75 5.41 -4.12 -2.82
N LEU A 76 4.22 -4.72 -2.69
CA LEU A 76 4.03 -6.16 -2.87
C LEU A 76 4.44 -6.59 -4.29
N GLY A 77 4.06 -5.81 -5.31
CA GLY A 77 4.39 -6.08 -6.70
C GLY A 77 5.90 -6.04 -7.00
N GLU A 78 6.64 -5.13 -6.37
CA GLU A 78 8.11 -5.04 -6.46
C GLU A 78 8.78 -6.27 -5.84
N TRP A 79 8.20 -6.82 -4.78
CA TRP A 79 8.69 -8.03 -4.12
C TRP A 79 8.31 -9.33 -4.83
N GLY A 80 7.58 -9.24 -5.95
CA GLY A 80 7.13 -10.39 -6.73
C GLY A 80 5.78 -10.95 -6.32
N ILE A 81 5.11 -10.35 -5.34
CA ILE A 81 3.78 -10.76 -4.86
C ILE A 81 2.71 -10.02 -5.67
N ARG A 82 1.96 -10.75 -6.50
CA ARG A 82 0.92 -10.17 -7.37
C ARG A 82 -0.48 -10.73 -7.12
N ARG A 83 -0.57 -11.87 -6.44
CA ARG A 83 -1.83 -12.57 -6.14
C ARG A 83 -1.75 -13.31 -4.82
N CYS A 84 -2.89 -13.76 -4.32
CA CYS A 84 -2.98 -14.46 -3.04
C CYS A 84 -2.15 -15.75 -3.00
N GLU A 85 -2.07 -16.46 -4.12
CA GLU A 85 -1.33 -17.70 -4.26
C GLU A 85 0.18 -17.50 -4.02
N ASP A 86 0.70 -16.31 -4.33
CA ASP A 86 2.12 -16.00 -4.13
C ASP A 86 2.48 -15.93 -2.63
N PHE A 87 1.54 -15.50 -1.77
CA PHE A 87 1.72 -15.61 -0.31
C PHE A 87 1.81 -17.06 0.13
N GLY A 88 0.98 -17.93 -0.46
CA GLY A 88 1.02 -19.37 -0.23
C GLY A 88 2.39 -19.93 -0.56
N GLU A 89 2.90 -19.68 -1.77
CA GLU A 89 4.23 -20.16 -2.16
C GLU A 89 5.33 -19.68 -1.21
N ILE A 90 5.30 -18.42 -0.77
CA ILE A 90 6.28 -17.91 0.21
C ILE A 90 6.17 -18.66 1.54
N VAL A 91 4.96 -18.86 2.07
CA VAL A 91 4.74 -19.61 3.31
C VAL A 91 5.24 -21.05 3.18
N PHE A 92 4.93 -21.72 2.06
CA PHE A 92 5.39 -23.08 1.82
C PHE A 92 6.91 -23.17 1.69
N ASN A 93 7.56 -22.22 1.01
CA ASN A 93 9.02 -22.15 0.95
C ASN A 93 9.61 -22.01 2.36
N MET A 94 9.00 -21.21 3.24
CA MET A 94 9.45 -21.09 4.63
C MET A 94 9.23 -22.37 5.46
N VAL A 95 8.14 -23.10 5.21
CA VAL A 95 7.85 -24.39 5.86
C VAL A 95 8.84 -25.48 5.42
N GLU A 96 9.17 -25.53 4.13
CA GLU A 96 10.12 -26.50 3.57
C GLU A 96 11.53 -26.35 4.16
N HIS A 97 11.90 -25.15 4.59
CA HIS A 97 13.17 -24.83 5.24
C HIS A 97 13.08 -24.76 6.79
N GLU A 98 12.03 -25.33 7.39
CA GLU A 98 11.82 -25.41 8.84
C GLU A 98 11.75 -24.04 9.56
N LEU A 99 11.52 -22.93 8.84
CA LEU A 99 11.29 -21.61 9.45
C LEU A 99 9.91 -21.49 10.07
N LEU A 100 8.94 -22.22 9.53
CA LEU A 100 7.56 -22.27 10.00
C LEU A 100 7.14 -23.71 10.25
N ALA A 101 6.31 -23.91 11.28
CA ALA A 101 5.72 -25.21 11.54
C ALA A 101 4.62 -25.49 10.51
N LYS A 102 4.70 -26.65 9.86
CA LYS A 102 3.63 -27.15 8.99
C LYS A 102 2.44 -27.59 9.84
N THR A 103 1.22 -27.33 9.35
CA THR A 103 0.06 -28.09 9.80
C THR A 103 -0.39 -29.06 8.70
N ASP A 104 -0.95 -30.21 9.08
CA ASP A 104 -1.33 -31.27 8.14
C ASP A 104 -2.52 -30.86 7.23
N GLU A 105 -3.22 -29.79 7.60
CA GLU A 105 -4.37 -29.26 6.89
C GLU A 105 -4.00 -28.19 5.85
N ASP A 106 -2.80 -27.60 5.94
CA ASP A 106 -2.39 -26.51 5.04
C ASP A 106 -2.04 -27.02 3.64
N SER A 107 -2.75 -26.49 2.64
CA SER A 107 -2.49 -26.69 1.21
C SER A 107 -2.20 -25.37 0.50
N ARG A 108 -1.40 -25.42 -0.58
CA ARG A 108 -1.21 -24.27 -1.49
C ARG A 108 -2.56 -23.79 -2.07
N ASP A 109 -3.50 -24.72 -2.23
CA ASP A 109 -4.85 -24.43 -2.72
C ASP A 109 -5.66 -23.55 -1.76
N ASP A 110 -5.32 -23.52 -0.46
CA ASP A 110 -6.01 -22.66 0.51
C ASP A 110 -5.74 -21.17 0.26
N PHE A 111 -4.71 -20.86 -0.52
CA PHE A 111 -4.36 -19.52 -0.95
C PHE A 111 -4.98 -19.13 -2.30
N SER A 112 -5.64 -20.09 -2.96
CA SER A 112 -6.32 -19.86 -4.22
C SER A 112 -7.66 -19.16 -4.03
N GLY A 113 -8.02 -18.29 -4.96
CA GLY A 113 -9.35 -17.66 -4.96
C GLY A 113 -9.62 -16.74 -3.78
N GLY A 114 -8.56 -16.15 -3.20
CA GLY A 114 -8.66 -15.12 -2.16
C GLY A 114 -9.25 -13.81 -2.68
N TYR A 115 -8.55 -12.70 -2.46
CA TYR A 115 -8.99 -11.39 -2.92
C TYR A 115 -8.19 -10.90 -4.13
N ASP A 116 -8.81 -10.07 -4.96
CA ASP A 116 -8.09 -9.35 -6.01
C ASP A 116 -7.33 -8.16 -5.43
N PHE A 117 -6.07 -7.99 -5.84
CA PHE A 117 -5.17 -6.95 -5.31
C PHE A 117 -5.62 -5.53 -5.70
N GLU A 118 -6.19 -5.35 -6.88
CA GLU A 118 -6.73 -4.06 -7.29
C GLU A 118 -7.96 -3.70 -6.42
N ASP A 119 -8.80 -4.69 -6.14
CA ASP A 119 -9.96 -4.52 -5.27
C ASP A 119 -9.59 -4.25 -3.82
N ALA A 120 -8.55 -4.91 -3.32
CA ALA A 120 -8.11 -4.81 -1.95
C ALA A 120 -7.28 -3.55 -1.66
N PHE A 121 -6.40 -3.16 -2.59
CA PHE A 121 -5.38 -2.12 -2.34
C PHE A 121 -5.59 -0.85 -3.14
N ARG A 122 -6.34 -0.86 -4.25
CA ARG A 122 -6.56 0.33 -5.09
C ARG A 122 -7.93 0.96 -4.86
N LYS A 123 -9.00 0.16 -4.95
CA LYS A 123 -10.39 0.66 -4.83
C LYS A 123 -10.65 1.48 -3.56
N PRO A 124 -10.13 1.14 -2.36
CA PRO A 124 -10.38 1.92 -1.15
C PRO A 124 -9.84 3.35 -1.19
N PHE A 125 -8.87 3.63 -2.07
CA PHE A 125 -8.22 4.94 -2.19
C PHE A 125 -8.62 5.69 -3.46
N LEU A 126 -9.50 5.12 -4.29
CA LEU A 126 -10.07 5.85 -5.42
C LEU A 126 -10.98 6.96 -4.87
N PRO A 127 -10.92 8.17 -5.44
CA PRO A 127 -11.87 9.21 -5.08
C PRO A 127 -13.29 8.70 -5.37
N PRO A 128 -14.28 9.06 -4.53
CA PRO A 128 -15.66 8.78 -4.85
C PRO A 128 -15.94 9.37 -6.23
N GLU A 129 -16.47 8.53 -7.13
CA GLU A 129 -16.77 8.91 -8.50
C GLU A 129 -17.55 10.22 -8.45
N THR A 130 -16.89 11.31 -8.87
CA THR A 130 -17.52 12.62 -8.89
C THR A 130 -18.68 12.48 -9.84
N ALA A 131 -19.90 12.58 -9.33
CA ALA A 131 -21.10 12.70 -10.14
C ALA A 131 -20.75 13.61 -11.32
N ALA A 132 -20.94 13.09 -12.53
CA ALA A 132 -20.52 13.70 -13.79
C ALA A 132 -20.69 15.23 -13.74
N PRO A 133 -19.78 16.04 -14.31
CA PRO A 133 -20.01 17.46 -14.43
C PRO A 133 -21.33 17.63 -15.18
N SER A 134 -22.38 17.98 -14.45
CA SER A 134 -23.65 18.36 -15.03
C SER A 134 -23.33 19.55 -15.92
N THR A 135 -23.41 19.32 -17.22
CA THR A 135 -23.25 20.34 -18.26
C THR A 135 -24.37 21.35 -18.10
N ASP A 136 -24.25 22.27 -17.15
CA ASP A 136 -25.03 23.50 -17.15
C ASP A 136 -24.06 24.66 -17.41
N SER A 137 -23.77 24.82 -18.70
CA SER A 137 -23.09 26.00 -19.22
C SER A 137 -24.10 27.14 -19.27
N ALA A 138 -24.49 27.68 -18.11
CA ALA A 138 -25.34 28.85 -18.04
C ALA A 138 -24.72 29.91 -17.13
N GLN A 139 -24.36 31.04 -17.75
CA GLN A 139 -24.14 32.35 -17.14
C GLN A 139 -22.91 32.54 -16.22
N ARG A 140 -21.71 32.58 -16.81
CA ARG A 140 -20.69 33.55 -16.34
C ARG A 140 -20.91 34.88 -17.06
N ASN A 141 -21.79 35.72 -16.50
CA ASN A 141 -21.92 37.12 -16.90
C ASN A 141 -20.66 37.89 -16.48
N ILE A 142 -19.71 38.00 -17.39
CA ILE A 142 -18.62 38.96 -17.28
C ILE A 142 -19.13 40.24 -17.94
N THR A 143 -19.61 41.19 -17.14
CA THR A 143 -19.94 42.53 -17.62
C THR A 143 -18.66 43.19 -18.14
N PRO A 144 -18.60 43.70 -19.38
CA PRO A 144 -17.45 44.46 -19.83
C PRO A 144 -17.45 45.81 -19.10
N VAL A 145 -16.37 46.11 -18.38
CA VAL A 145 -16.14 47.44 -17.78
C VAL A 145 -15.97 48.42 -18.95
N ALA A 146 -16.95 49.30 -19.09
CA ALA A 146 -16.90 50.40 -20.05
C ALA A 146 -15.80 51.39 -19.66
N ASP A 147 -14.97 51.74 -20.63
CA ASP A 147 -14.08 52.90 -20.59
C ASP A 147 -14.81 54.12 -20.04
N SER A 148 -14.21 54.77 -19.05
CA SER A 148 -14.56 56.11 -18.63
C SER A 148 -13.28 56.89 -18.48
N ASP A 149 -12.92 57.53 -19.60
CA ASP A 149 -12.17 58.78 -19.64
C ASP A 149 -12.69 59.73 -18.56
N ASN A 150 -11.85 60.07 -17.58
CA ASN A 150 -11.96 61.38 -16.95
C ASN A 150 -10.62 61.82 -16.33
N ASP A 151 -9.95 62.69 -17.09
CA ASP A 151 -9.30 63.92 -16.67
C ASP A 151 -8.65 63.95 -15.27
N ARG A 152 -7.33 63.86 -15.25
CA ARG A 152 -6.53 64.40 -14.14
C ARG A 152 -5.35 65.20 -14.65
N SER A 153 -5.66 66.43 -15.04
CA SER A 153 -4.74 67.54 -15.13
C SER A 153 -3.91 67.71 -13.85
N GLY A 154 -2.59 67.57 -13.94
CA GLY A 154 -1.63 67.83 -12.86
C GLY A 154 -0.21 67.93 -13.42
N GLN A 155 0.32 69.16 -13.46
CA GLN A 155 1.60 69.54 -14.07
C GLN A 155 2.85 68.83 -13.48
N PRO A 156 3.96 68.80 -14.24
CA PRO A 156 5.19 68.08 -13.90
C PRO A 156 6.17 68.96 -13.09
N SER A 157 6.89 68.36 -12.15
CA SER A 157 8.11 68.93 -11.55
C SER A 157 9.24 67.90 -11.51
N GLU A 158 10.39 68.36 -11.97
CA GLU A 158 11.58 67.63 -12.46
C GLU A 158 12.35 66.76 -11.45
N PRO A 159 13.20 65.83 -11.94
CA PRO A 159 14.00 64.93 -11.13
C PRO A 159 15.35 65.54 -10.72
N LYS A 160 15.86 65.18 -9.54
CA LYS A 160 17.29 65.28 -9.22
C LYS A 160 17.84 63.97 -8.65
N SER A 161 18.62 63.33 -9.52
CA SER A 161 19.74 62.44 -9.25
C SER A 161 20.59 62.90 -8.05
N SER A 162 21.08 61.97 -7.22
CA SER A 162 22.50 61.59 -7.21
C SER A 162 22.84 60.69 -6.02
N ASP A 163 23.43 59.54 -6.35
CA ASP A 163 24.49 58.85 -5.63
C ASP A 163 25.24 59.67 -4.58
N LYS A 164 25.44 59.06 -3.40
CA LYS A 164 26.78 58.98 -2.80
C LYS A 164 26.83 57.96 -1.66
N GLN A 165 27.66 56.94 -1.90
CA GLN A 165 28.69 56.35 -1.02
C GLN A 165 28.29 55.76 0.34
#